data_AF-A0A506V8T7-F1
#
_entry.id   AF-A0A506V8T7-F1
#
_cell.length_a   1.000
_cell.length_b   1.000
_cell.length_c   1.000
_cell.angle_alpha   90.00
_cell.angle_beta   90.00
_cell.angle_gamma   90.00
#
_symmetry.space_group_name_H-M   'P 1'
#
loop_
_entity.id
_entity.type
_entity.pdbx_description
1 polymer ?
#
loop_
_entity_poly.entity_id
_entity_poly.type
_entity_poly.pdbx_seq_one_letter_code
_entity_poly.pdbx_strand_id
1 'polypeptide(L)'
;MDYLPLFCQLRGKICLLVGAGDVAARKARLLLDAGAQLQVCALEFTAPFYDWQQTGEATLLQQPFTPELLDKCWLAIAATSDEQVNQQVSEAAEARRLFCNVVDAPAQASAIMPSIIDRSPLTIAISSGGRAPVLARLLREKLEALLPQHLGKLATLAGALRERVKQHYQTGAERRRFWEKLFVSDRLAQSLANNDTPQAQALTDELFNQPLEKRGEVVLVGAGPGDAGLLTLKGLQQIQQADIVVYDRLVSDEVLQLARRDAERIFVGKRAGHHCVPQEKINQILLQQAQRGKRVVRLKGGDPFIFGRGGEELETLAGSNIPFSVVPGITAASGCSAYSGIPLTHRDYAHSVRFVTGHRKQESSLDWANLAAEQQTLVFYMGLAQAGEIQRQLQAHGMAASMPVALVENGTSTRQRVVCGELSQLESLATQVTSPSLIIVGRVVALRDTLRWF
;
A
#
# COMPACT_ATOMS: atom_id res chain seq x y z
N MET A 1 12.85 0.70 15.28
CA MET A 1 13.21 -0.26 14.22
C MET A 1 14.32 -1.10 14.80
N ASP A 2 14.07 -2.38 15.05
CA ASP A 2 14.94 -3.22 15.88
C ASP A 2 16.10 -3.84 15.08
N TYR A 3 15.92 -4.00 13.76
CA TYR A 3 16.93 -4.51 12.82
C TYR A 3 17.00 -3.63 11.57
N LEU A 4 18.21 -3.42 11.05
CA LEU A 4 18.45 -2.74 9.77
C LEU A 4 18.66 -3.80 8.67
N PRO A 5 17.78 -3.91 7.65
CA PRO A 5 17.98 -4.85 6.56
C PRO A 5 19.13 -4.38 5.64
N LEU A 6 20.10 -5.27 5.42
CA LEU A 6 21.22 -5.05 4.51
C LEU A 6 21.36 -6.23 3.54
N PHE A 7 21.76 -5.95 2.30
CA PHE A 7 22.16 -6.96 1.32
C PHE A 7 23.69 -6.99 1.24
N CYS A 8 24.29 -8.14 1.56
CA CYS A 8 25.74 -8.31 1.63
C CYS A 8 26.30 -8.92 0.34
N GLN A 9 27.39 -8.35 -0.19
CA GLN A 9 28.16 -8.98 -1.27
C GLN A 9 29.17 -9.96 -0.67
N LEU A 10 28.86 -11.26 -0.75
CA LEU A 10 29.67 -12.32 -0.14
C LEU A 10 30.65 -12.99 -1.12
N ARG A 11 30.62 -12.63 -2.41
CA ARG A 11 31.53 -13.23 -3.41
C ARG A 11 33.00 -13.09 -2.98
N GLY A 12 33.66 -14.23 -2.78
CA GLY A 12 35.06 -14.28 -2.36
C GLY A 12 35.32 -13.89 -0.89
N LYS A 13 34.27 -13.73 -0.07
CA LYS A 13 34.38 -13.41 1.36
C LYS A 13 34.32 -14.68 2.19
N ILE A 14 35.21 -14.80 3.16
CA ILE A 14 35.25 -15.96 4.06
C ILE A 14 34.08 -15.87 5.04
N CYS A 15 33.27 -16.93 5.10
CA CYS A 15 32.18 -17.08 6.07
C CYS A 15 32.37 -18.38 6.85
N LEU A 16 32.17 -18.34 8.16
CA LEU A 16 32.26 -19.53 9.01
C LEU A 16 30.86 -20.04 9.36
N LEU A 17 30.66 -21.35 9.17
CA LEU A 17 29.50 -22.08 9.65
C LEU A 17 29.97 -23.09 10.70
N VAL A 18 29.42 -23.00 11.92
CA VAL A 18 29.72 -23.93 13.01
C VAL A 18 28.55 -24.91 13.15
N GLY A 19 28.82 -26.19 12.96
CA GLY A 19 27.83 -27.25 12.82
C GLY A 19 27.70 -27.74 11.37
N ALA A 20 27.34 -29.02 11.21
CA ALA A 20 27.23 -29.66 9.90
C ALA A 20 26.07 -30.67 9.80
N GLY A 21 24.98 -30.43 10.55
CA GLY A 21 23.71 -31.14 10.38
C GLY A 21 22.83 -30.55 9.27
N ASP A 22 21.60 -31.01 9.14
CA ASP A 22 20.66 -30.56 8.09
C ASP A 22 20.30 -29.06 8.17
N VAL A 23 20.24 -28.52 9.39
CA VAL A 23 20.05 -27.08 9.61
C VAL A 23 21.23 -26.29 9.04
N ALA A 24 22.45 -26.74 9.33
CA ALA A 24 23.67 -26.14 8.82
C ALA A 24 23.76 -26.27 7.29
N ALA A 25 23.41 -27.42 6.71
CA ALA A 25 23.43 -27.64 5.26
C ALA A 25 22.55 -26.63 4.50
N ARG A 26 21.36 -26.30 5.04
CA ARG A 26 20.49 -25.26 4.45
C ARG A 26 21.13 -23.86 4.49
N LYS A 27 21.91 -23.55 5.53
CA LYS A 27 22.63 -22.26 5.64
C LYS A 27 23.87 -22.24 4.73
N ALA A 28 24.58 -23.35 4.65
CA ALA A 28 25.72 -23.54 3.75
C ALA A 28 25.31 -23.28 2.30
N ARG A 29 24.23 -23.91 1.81
CA ARG A 29 23.74 -23.73 0.44
C ARG A 29 23.49 -22.25 0.12
N LEU A 30 22.85 -21.51 1.03
CA LEU A 30 22.56 -20.10 0.85
C LEU A 30 23.82 -19.22 0.79
N LEU A 31 24.83 -19.53 1.62
CA LEU A 31 26.14 -18.85 1.57
C LEU A 31 26.90 -19.16 0.29
N LEU A 32 26.87 -20.41 -0.16
CA LEU A 32 27.49 -20.85 -1.41
C LEU A 32 26.84 -20.19 -2.63
N ASP A 33 25.50 -20.11 -2.67
CA ASP A 33 24.75 -19.45 -3.75
C ASP A 33 25.05 -17.94 -3.81
N ALA A 34 25.34 -17.32 -2.65
CA ALA A 34 25.83 -15.95 -2.55
C ALA A 34 27.33 -15.78 -2.91
N GLY A 35 28.04 -16.88 -3.19
CA GLY A 35 29.46 -16.90 -3.59
C GLY A 35 30.47 -16.79 -2.44
N ALA A 36 30.06 -17.07 -1.21
CA ALA A 36 30.95 -17.06 -0.06
C ALA A 36 32.05 -18.13 -0.19
N GLN A 37 33.24 -17.82 0.32
CA GLN A 37 34.26 -18.82 0.60
C GLN A 37 33.90 -19.49 1.92
N LEU A 38 33.17 -20.61 1.84
CA LEU A 38 32.58 -21.24 3.00
C LEU A 38 33.60 -22.12 3.74
N GLN A 39 33.78 -21.84 5.03
CA GLN A 39 34.46 -22.71 5.99
C GLN A 39 33.42 -23.32 6.92
N VAL A 40 33.47 -24.63 7.14
CA VAL A 40 32.52 -25.36 7.99
C VAL A 40 33.29 -26.06 9.10
N CYS A 41 33.02 -25.70 10.36
CA CYS A 41 33.64 -26.30 11.54
C CYS A 41 32.65 -27.22 12.24
N ALA A 42 32.96 -28.50 12.37
CA ALA A 42 32.15 -29.48 13.08
C ALA A 42 32.96 -30.71 13.47
N LEU A 43 32.46 -31.52 14.41
CA LEU A 43 33.07 -32.81 14.76
C LEU A 43 32.72 -33.90 13.74
N GLU A 44 31.51 -33.83 13.18
CA GLU A 44 30.95 -34.76 12.21
C GLU A 44 30.21 -33.98 11.14
N PHE A 45 30.19 -34.52 9.91
CA PHE A 45 29.58 -33.88 8.74
C PHE A 45 28.58 -34.82 8.06
N THR A 46 27.45 -34.28 7.63
CA THR A 46 26.50 -35.00 6.77
C THR A 46 26.99 -35.05 5.31
N ALA A 47 26.41 -35.96 4.51
CA ALA A 47 26.82 -36.21 3.12
C ALA A 47 27.00 -34.95 2.24
N PRO A 48 26.09 -33.95 2.25
CA PRO A 48 26.20 -32.77 1.37
C PRO A 48 27.51 -31.98 1.55
N PHE A 49 28.07 -31.98 2.76
CA PHE A 49 29.31 -31.25 3.05
C PHE A 49 30.53 -31.91 2.40
N TYR A 50 30.57 -33.24 2.35
CA TYR A 50 31.64 -33.97 1.65
C TYR A 50 31.58 -33.72 0.14
N ASP A 51 30.37 -33.66 -0.44
CA ASP A 51 30.19 -33.33 -1.85
C ASP A 51 30.74 -31.91 -2.15
N TRP A 52 30.38 -30.92 -1.33
CA TRP A 52 30.90 -29.55 -1.48
C TRP A 52 32.40 -29.42 -1.26
N GLN A 53 33.00 -30.27 -0.43
CA GLN A 53 34.45 -30.33 -0.28
C GLN A 53 35.12 -30.88 -1.54
N GLN A 54 34.56 -31.94 -2.12
CA GLN A 54 35.09 -32.55 -3.34
C GLN A 54 35.00 -31.63 -4.56
N THR A 55 33.94 -30.84 -4.67
CA THR A 55 33.78 -29.83 -5.72
C THR A 55 34.60 -28.55 -5.46
N GLY A 56 35.24 -28.44 -4.29
CA GLY A 56 36.00 -27.26 -3.89
C GLY A 56 35.14 -26.05 -3.50
N GLU A 57 33.83 -26.24 -3.29
CA GLU A 57 32.89 -25.21 -2.87
C GLU A 57 33.04 -24.85 -1.38
N ALA A 58 33.41 -25.81 -0.53
CA ALA A 58 33.56 -25.60 0.91
C ALA A 58 34.84 -26.21 1.50
N THR A 59 35.39 -25.58 2.53
CA THR A 59 36.50 -26.12 3.34
C THR A 59 35.95 -26.69 4.64
N LEU A 60 36.13 -27.99 4.88
CA LEU A 60 35.70 -28.64 6.11
C LEU A 60 36.84 -28.64 7.14
N LEU A 61 36.52 -28.22 8.36
CA LEU A 61 37.41 -28.15 9.51
C LEU A 61 36.88 -29.12 10.57
N GLN A 62 37.40 -30.35 10.57
CA GLN A 62 36.95 -31.39 11.49
C GLN A 62 37.59 -31.23 12.87
N GLN A 63 37.05 -30.33 13.68
CA GLN A 63 37.55 -30.00 15.02
C GLN A 63 36.46 -29.32 15.86
N PRO A 64 36.62 -29.26 17.20
CA PRO A 64 35.82 -28.39 18.04
C PRO A 64 35.96 -26.92 17.62
N PHE A 65 34.94 -26.11 17.88
CA PHE A 65 35.02 -24.67 17.63
C PHE A 65 36.13 -24.03 18.46
N THR A 66 36.96 -23.21 17.82
CA THR A 66 37.91 -22.32 18.49
C THR A 66 37.73 -20.87 17.99
N PRO A 67 37.83 -19.85 18.87
CA PRO A 67 37.59 -18.45 18.49
C PRO A 67 38.46 -17.93 17.34
N GLU A 68 39.67 -18.47 17.14
CA GLU A 68 40.63 -18.06 16.11
C GLU A 68 40.12 -18.31 14.69
N LEU A 69 39.18 -19.25 14.52
CA LEU A 69 38.53 -19.51 13.24
C LEU A 69 37.74 -18.31 12.72
N LEU A 70 37.36 -17.37 13.60
CA LEU A 70 36.63 -16.17 13.23
C LEU A 70 37.52 -15.03 12.72
N ASP A 71 38.84 -15.10 12.89
CA ASP A 71 39.74 -13.93 12.72
C ASP A 71 39.72 -13.31 11.31
N LYS A 72 39.41 -14.10 10.28
CA LYS A 72 39.34 -13.65 8.87
C LYS A 72 37.93 -13.66 8.29
N CYS A 73 36.93 -13.96 9.11
CA CYS A 73 35.56 -14.12 8.68
C CYS A 73 34.85 -12.77 8.53
N TRP A 74 33.85 -12.72 7.64
CA TRP A 74 32.96 -11.57 7.48
C TRP A 74 31.60 -11.82 8.12
N LEU A 75 31.20 -13.09 8.21
CA LEU A 75 29.93 -13.53 8.75
C LEU A 75 30.14 -14.89 9.43
N ALA A 76 29.49 -15.08 10.57
CA ALA A 76 29.44 -16.36 11.28
C ALA A 76 28.01 -16.86 11.39
N ILE A 77 27.82 -18.18 11.33
CA ILE A 77 26.55 -18.84 11.62
C ILE A 77 26.79 -19.98 12.60
N ALA A 78 26.14 -19.91 13.76
CA ALA A 78 26.09 -21.00 14.73
C ALA A 78 24.84 -21.85 14.48
N ALA A 79 25.03 -23.07 14.01
CA ALA A 79 23.98 -24.00 13.61
C ALA A 79 24.22 -25.41 14.18
N THR A 80 24.65 -25.48 15.44
CA THR A 80 24.82 -26.75 16.17
C THR A 80 23.59 -27.06 17.03
N SER A 81 23.46 -28.31 17.47
CA SER A 81 22.49 -28.71 18.49
C SER A 81 22.93 -28.38 19.92
N ASP A 82 24.15 -27.89 20.11
CA ASP A 82 24.73 -27.56 21.40
C ASP A 82 24.62 -26.04 21.65
N GLU A 83 23.75 -25.66 22.59
CA GLU A 83 23.53 -24.26 22.94
C GLU A 83 24.78 -23.58 23.51
N GLN A 84 25.64 -24.32 24.23
CA GLN A 84 26.87 -23.75 24.79
C GLN A 84 27.86 -23.42 23.68
N VAL A 85 28.02 -24.29 22.69
CA VAL A 85 28.86 -24.01 21.52
C VAL A 85 28.29 -22.83 20.73
N ASN A 86 26.98 -22.79 20.52
CA ASN A 86 26.34 -21.68 19.81
C ASN A 86 26.56 -20.33 20.53
N GLN A 87 26.46 -20.31 21.85
CA GLN A 87 26.73 -19.12 22.68
C GLN A 87 28.21 -18.70 22.57
N GLN A 88 29.16 -19.64 22.66
CA GLN A 88 30.59 -19.35 22.50
C GLN A 88 30.91 -18.74 21.14
N VAL A 89 30.30 -19.25 20.06
CA VAL A 89 30.45 -18.69 18.71
C VAL A 89 29.94 -17.26 18.65
N SER A 90 28.77 -17.00 19.25
CA SER A 90 28.17 -15.66 19.28
C SER A 90 29.04 -14.66 20.03
N GLU A 91 29.48 -14.99 21.25
CA GLU A 91 30.34 -14.14 22.06
C GLU A 91 31.68 -13.86 21.38
N ALA A 92 32.30 -14.88 20.79
CA ALA A 92 33.57 -14.74 20.08
C ALA A 92 33.45 -13.88 18.81
N ALA A 93 32.30 -13.94 18.12
CA ALA A 93 32.01 -13.10 16.96
C ALA A 93 31.76 -11.65 17.38
N GLU A 94 30.98 -11.42 18.44
CA GLU A 94 30.69 -10.08 18.97
C GLU A 94 31.98 -9.38 19.44
N ALA A 95 32.87 -10.09 20.13
CA ALA A 95 34.18 -9.58 20.53
C ALA A 95 35.03 -9.09 19.35
N ARG A 96 34.80 -9.63 18.14
CA ARG A 96 35.47 -9.25 16.88
C ARG A 96 34.67 -8.26 16.04
N ARG A 97 33.47 -7.84 16.49
CA ARG A 97 32.50 -7.03 15.73
C ARG A 97 32.06 -7.70 14.42
N LEU A 98 31.90 -9.02 14.47
CA LEU A 98 31.43 -9.83 13.35
C LEU A 98 29.94 -10.09 13.49
N PHE A 99 29.20 -9.93 12.40
CA PHE A 99 27.81 -10.34 12.38
C PHE A 99 27.72 -11.86 12.54
N CYS A 100 26.92 -12.29 13.50
CA CYS A 100 26.70 -13.68 13.82
C CYS A 100 25.20 -13.98 13.83
N ASN A 101 24.80 -15.01 13.10
CA ASN A 101 23.48 -15.59 13.23
C ASN A 101 23.54 -16.85 14.09
N VAL A 102 22.77 -16.89 15.17
CA VAL A 102 22.53 -18.10 15.94
C VAL A 102 21.19 -18.67 15.50
N VAL A 103 21.18 -19.91 15.00
CA VAL A 103 19.94 -20.56 14.56
C VAL A 103 19.06 -20.87 15.78
N ASP A 104 17.76 -20.62 15.64
CA ASP A 104 16.73 -20.81 16.67
C ASP A 104 16.87 -19.96 17.95
N ALA A 105 17.91 -19.15 18.10
CA ALA A 105 18.11 -18.20 19.20
C ALA A 105 18.34 -16.75 18.70
N PRO A 106 17.33 -16.10 18.07
CA PRO A 106 17.50 -14.76 17.47
C PRO A 106 17.88 -13.66 18.47
N ALA A 107 17.58 -13.83 19.76
CA ALA A 107 17.95 -12.89 20.82
C ALA A 107 19.46 -12.92 21.16
N GLN A 108 20.14 -14.03 20.87
CA GLN A 108 21.58 -14.20 21.10
C GLN A 108 22.40 -13.82 19.87
N ALA A 109 21.76 -13.38 18.78
CA ALA A 109 22.38 -13.14 17.48
C ALA A 109 22.48 -11.63 17.16
N SER A 110 23.59 -11.20 16.56
CA SER A 110 23.73 -9.84 16.02
C SER A 110 23.14 -9.68 14.62
N ALA A 111 22.80 -10.80 13.95
CA ALA A 111 22.11 -10.82 12.65
C ALA A 111 21.02 -11.90 12.56
N ILE A 112 19.94 -11.58 11.85
CA ILE A 112 18.86 -12.52 11.53
C ILE A 112 18.90 -12.87 10.05
N MET A 113 18.80 -14.16 9.73
CA MET A 113 18.60 -14.63 8.36
C MET A 113 17.10 -14.52 7.98
N PRO A 114 16.73 -13.67 7.00
CA PRO A 114 15.34 -13.50 6.60
C PRO A 114 14.84 -14.66 5.73
N SER A 115 13.53 -14.69 5.49
CA SER A 115 12.96 -15.42 4.34
C SER A 115 13.32 -14.67 3.05
N ILE A 116 13.92 -15.36 2.08
CA ILE A 116 14.44 -14.75 0.85
C ILE A 116 13.65 -15.26 -0.35
N ILE A 117 13.31 -14.34 -1.26
CA ILE A 117 12.85 -14.64 -2.61
C ILE A 117 13.93 -14.14 -3.55
N ASP A 118 14.53 -15.08 -4.29
CA ASP A 118 15.57 -14.79 -5.26
C ASP A 118 14.98 -14.72 -6.68
N ARG A 119 15.18 -13.57 -7.31
CA ARG A 119 14.95 -13.28 -8.73
C ARG A 119 16.15 -12.50 -9.27
N SER A 120 17.36 -12.94 -8.89
CA SER A 120 18.63 -12.22 -9.10
C SER A 120 18.73 -11.56 -10.48
N PRO A 121 19.08 -10.26 -10.54
CA PRO A 121 19.59 -9.44 -9.44
C PRO A 121 18.53 -8.85 -8.50
N LEU A 122 17.23 -9.06 -8.75
CA LEU A 122 16.17 -8.64 -7.83
C LEU A 122 16.08 -9.63 -6.66
N THR A 123 16.20 -9.14 -5.44
CA THR A 123 16.06 -9.96 -4.23
C THR A 123 15.09 -9.31 -3.27
N ILE A 124 14.23 -10.11 -2.63
CA ILE A 124 13.34 -9.65 -1.56
C ILE A 124 13.64 -10.43 -0.29
N ALA A 125 13.79 -9.69 0.83
CA ALA A 125 13.99 -10.25 2.16
C ALA A 125 12.80 -9.90 3.07
N ILE A 126 12.27 -10.89 3.78
CA ILE A 126 11.12 -10.77 4.67
C ILE A 126 11.52 -11.28 6.06
N SER A 127 11.37 -10.45 7.09
CA SER A 127 11.66 -10.82 8.47
C SER A 127 10.65 -10.20 9.42
N SER A 128 10.31 -10.96 10.47
CA SER A 128 9.52 -10.51 11.62
C SER A 128 10.39 -10.32 12.88
N GLY A 129 11.72 -10.23 12.71
CA GLY A 129 12.66 -10.15 13.83
C GLY A 129 12.64 -11.40 14.72
N GLY A 130 12.33 -12.56 14.13
CA GLY A 130 12.20 -13.83 14.86
C GLY A 130 10.85 -14.03 15.59
N ARG A 131 9.98 -13.02 15.67
CA ARG A 131 8.72 -13.08 16.44
C ARG A 131 7.62 -13.92 15.77
N ALA A 132 7.59 -13.97 14.45
CA ALA A 132 6.55 -14.65 13.69
C ALA A 132 7.14 -15.32 12.43
N PRO A 133 7.90 -16.43 12.56
CA PRO A 133 8.53 -17.10 11.43
C PRO A 133 7.50 -17.67 10.43
N VAL A 134 6.35 -18.14 10.93
CA VAL A 134 5.26 -18.65 10.08
C VAL A 134 4.67 -17.55 9.19
N LEU A 135 4.49 -16.33 9.71
CA LEU A 135 4.02 -15.19 8.92
C LEU A 135 5.01 -14.82 7.82
N ALA A 136 6.32 -14.78 8.13
CA ALA A 136 7.35 -14.51 7.13
C ALA A 136 7.32 -15.56 6.00
N ARG A 137 7.12 -16.84 6.33
CA ARG A 137 6.95 -17.92 5.35
C ARG A 137 5.71 -17.72 4.47
N LEU A 138 4.55 -17.43 5.06
CA LEU A 138 3.30 -17.21 4.29
C LEU A 138 3.41 -16.00 3.35
N LEU A 139 4.06 -14.92 3.79
CA LEU A 139 4.33 -13.76 2.95
C LEU A 139 5.29 -14.12 1.81
N ARG A 140 6.34 -14.90 2.11
CA ARG A 140 7.28 -15.40 1.09
C ARG A 140 6.52 -16.18 0.01
N GLU A 141 5.71 -17.15 0.39
CA GLU A 141 4.94 -17.98 -0.54
C GLU A 141 3.99 -17.14 -1.41
N LYS A 142 3.29 -16.16 -0.83
CA LYS A 142 2.41 -15.26 -1.58
C LYS A 142 3.17 -14.40 -2.59
N LEU A 143 4.29 -13.80 -2.17
CA LEU A 143 5.10 -12.95 -3.05
C LEU A 143 5.80 -13.76 -4.13
N GLU A 144 6.25 -14.97 -3.81
CA GLU A 144 6.91 -15.87 -4.75
C GLU A 144 5.97 -16.31 -5.89
N ALA A 145 4.68 -16.50 -5.59
CA ALA A 145 3.63 -16.75 -6.59
C ALA A 145 3.29 -15.52 -7.46
N LEU A 146 3.46 -14.31 -6.93
CA LEU A 146 3.19 -13.06 -7.65
C LEU A 146 4.34 -12.63 -8.57
N LEU A 147 5.57 -13.05 -8.27
CA LEU A 147 6.77 -12.59 -8.99
C LEU A 147 7.15 -13.56 -10.11
N PRO A 148 7.12 -13.11 -11.39
CA PRO A 148 7.54 -13.93 -12.53
C PRO A 148 8.94 -14.51 -12.32
N GLN A 149 9.15 -15.76 -12.73
CA GLN A 149 10.42 -16.47 -12.52
C GLN A 149 11.61 -15.77 -13.20
N HIS A 150 11.39 -15.17 -14.37
CA HIS A 150 12.46 -14.59 -15.19
C HIS A 150 12.64 -13.07 -15.04
N LEU A 151 12.05 -12.48 -13.99
CA LEU A 151 12.13 -11.04 -13.73
C LEU A 151 13.58 -10.55 -13.59
N GLY A 152 14.48 -11.39 -13.08
CA GLY A 152 15.91 -11.10 -13.00
C GLY A 152 16.57 -10.84 -14.35
N LYS A 153 16.21 -11.59 -15.40
CA LYS A 153 16.75 -11.36 -16.75
C LYS A 153 16.29 -10.02 -17.32
N LEU A 154 15.03 -9.64 -17.09
CA LEU A 154 14.52 -8.31 -17.44
C LEU A 154 15.27 -7.20 -16.68
N ALA A 155 15.56 -7.39 -15.39
CA ALA A 155 16.31 -6.42 -14.60
C ALA A 155 17.76 -6.24 -15.13
N THR A 156 18.43 -7.32 -15.52
CA THR A 156 19.75 -7.26 -16.16
C THR A 156 19.70 -6.53 -17.49
N LEU A 157 18.72 -6.85 -18.35
CA LEU A 157 18.52 -6.14 -19.62
C LEU A 157 18.24 -4.65 -19.37
N ALA A 158 17.41 -4.30 -18.39
CA ALA A 158 17.12 -2.92 -18.04
C ALA A 158 18.38 -2.15 -17.61
N GLY A 159 19.30 -2.79 -16.90
CA GLY A 159 20.62 -2.23 -16.58
C GLY A 159 21.42 -1.87 -17.85
N ALA A 160 21.45 -2.76 -18.84
CA ALA A 160 22.14 -2.54 -20.11
C ALA A 160 21.47 -1.47 -20.99
N LEU A 161 20.15 -1.38 -20.97
CA LEU A 161 19.37 -0.42 -21.76
C LEU A 161 19.34 0.99 -21.16
N ARG A 162 19.85 1.19 -19.94
CA ARG A 162 19.71 2.44 -19.18
C ARG A 162 20.16 3.69 -19.95
N GLU A 163 21.33 3.64 -20.57
CA GLU A 163 21.85 4.79 -21.34
C GLU A 163 21.07 5.01 -22.64
N ARG A 164 20.69 3.93 -23.34
CA ARG A 164 19.85 4.03 -24.56
C ARG A 164 18.49 4.68 -24.24
N VAL A 165 17.84 4.26 -23.16
CA VAL A 165 16.58 4.84 -22.67
C VAL A 165 16.75 6.32 -22.30
N LYS A 166 17.87 6.68 -21.68
CA LYS A 166 18.19 8.06 -21.29
C LYS A 166 18.48 8.97 -22.49
N GLN A 167 19.06 8.44 -23.57
CA GLN A 167 19.30 9.19 -24.81
C GLN A 167 18.03 9.33 -25.64
N HIS A 168 17.18 8.29 -25.66
CA HIS A 168 15.97 8.27 -26.49
C HIS A 168 14.81 9.08 -25.88
N TYR A 169 14.62 9.03 -24.55
CA TYR A 169 13.54 9.73 -23.85
C TYR A 169 14.08 10.87 -22.99
N GLN A 170 13.53 12.07 -23.19
CA GLN A 170 14.04 13.30 -22.58
C GLN A 170 13.57 13.45 -21.12
N THR A 171 12.37 12.96 -20.80
CA THR A 171 11.76 13.17 -19.49
C THR A 171 11.87 11.95 -18.56
N GLY A 172 11.80 12.18 -17.25
CA GLY A 172 11.71 11.08 -16.27
C GLY A 172 10.44 10.23 -16.42
N ALA A 173 9.32 10.84 -16.82
CA ALA A 173 8.04 10.17 -16.99
C ALA A 173 8.03 9.19 -18.17
N GLU A 174 8.57 9.61 -19.33
CA GLU A 174 8.71 8.74 -20.51
C GLU A 174 9.60 7.53 -20.21
N ARG A 175 10.75 7.75 -19.58
CA ARG A 175 11.66 6.68 -19.17
C ARG A 175 10.97 5.68 -18.25
N ARG A 176 10.14 6.15 -17.30
CA ARG A 176 9.39 5.26 -16.41
C ARG A 176 8.34 4.44 -17.14
N ARG A 177 7.56 5.06 -18.04
CA ARG A 177 6.57 4.36 -18.87
C ARG A 177 7.20 3.27 -19.72
N PHE A 178 8.37 3.55 -20.29
CA PHE A 178 9.14 2.54 -21.01
C PHE A 178 9.50 1.36 -20.09
N TRP A 179 10.02 1.63 -18.88
CA TRP A 179 10.34 0.57 -17.92
C TRP A 179 9.11 -0.23 -17.47
N GLU A 180 7.98 0.42 -17.23
CA GLU A 180 6.71 -0.25 -16.88
C GLU A 180 6.27 -1.21 -17.99
N LYS A 181 6.31 -0.77 -19.26
CA LYS A 181 6.02 -1.65 -20.41
C LYS A 181 7.02 -2.81 -20.51
N LEU A 182 8.31 -2.54 -20.28
CA LEU A 182 9.36 -3.56 -20.35
C LEU A 182 9.19 -4.64 -19.28
N PHE A 183 8.94 -4.26 -18.02
CA PHE A 183 8.83 -5.20 -16.91
C PHE A 183 7.56 -6.05 -16.90
N VAL A 184 6.55 -5.68 -17.70
CA VAL A 184 5.30 -6.43 -17.88
C VAL A 184 5.33 -7.29 -19.17
N SER A 185 6.38 -7.19 -19.98
CA SER A 185 6.47 -7.94 -21.24
C SER A 185 6.87 -9.40 -21.02
N ASP A 186 5.88 -10.29 -20.90
CA ASP A 186 6.09 -11.74 -20.76
C ASP A 186 6.85 -12.34 -21.95
N ARG A 187 6.58 -11.84 -23.17
CA ARG A 187 7.26 -12.31 -24.39
C ARG A 187 8.75 -12.02 -24.35
N LEU A 188 9.12 -10.82 -23.89
CA LEU A 188 10.53 -10.44 -23.73
C LEU A 188 11.19 -11.25 -22.61
N ALA A 189 10.50 -11.41 -21.47
CA ALA A 189 11.00 -12.23 -20.36
C ALA A 189 11.29 -13.67 -20.80
N GLN A 190 10.37 -14.28 -21.56
CA GLN A 190 10.51 -15.64 -22.07
C GLN A 190 11.64 -15.76 -23.10
N SER A 191 11.75 -14.80 -24.02
CA SER A 191 12.82 -14.79 -25.02
C SER A 191 14.21 -14.71 -24.38
N LEU A 192 14.36 -13.85 -23.36
CA LEU A 192 15.56 -13.78 -22.53
C LEU A 192 15.79 -15.09 -21.77
N ALA A 193 14.74 -15.71 -21.21
CA ALA A 193 14.83 -16.99 -20.51
C ALA A 193 15.38 -18.09 -21.41
N ASN A 194 14.90 -18.15 -22.65
CA ASN A 194 15.31 -19.09 -23.69
C ASN A 194 16.70 -18.80 -24.29
N ASN A 195 17.36 -17.70 -23.90
CA ASN A 195 18.61 -17.21 -24.47
C ASN A 195 18.52 -16.90 -25.99
N ASP A 196 17.32 -16.57 -26.49
CA ASP A 196 17.09 -16.17 -27.88
C ASP A 196 17.42 -14.68 -28.05
N THR A 197 18.71 -14.41 -28.22
CA THR A 197 19.24 -13.03 -28.31
C THR A 197 18.65 -12.26 -29.51
N PRO A 198 18.54 -12.84 -30.72
CA PRO A 198 17.91 -12.14 -31.86
C PRO A 198 16.47 -11.72 -31.59
N GLN A 199 15.65 -12.62 -31.03
CA GLN A 199 14.25 -12.30 -30.74
C GLN A 199 14.12 -11.28 -29.60
N ALA A 200 14.93 -11.41 -28.54
CA ALA A 200 14.93 -10.45 -27.44
C ALA A 200 15.32 -9.04 -27.91
N GLN A 201 16.29 -8.94 -28.82
CA GLN A 201 16.68 -7.68 -29.44
C GLN A 201 15.54 -7.10 -30.29
N ALA A 202 14.90 -7.91 -31.14
CA ALA A 202 13.78 -7.47 -31.96
C ALA A 202 12.59 -6.96 -31.12
N LEU A 203 12.22 -7.68 -30.06
CA LEU A 203 11.16 -7.25 -29.12
C LEU A 203 11.55 -5.98 -28.37
N THR A 204 12.82 -5.83 -28.01
CA THR A 204 13.34 -4.60 -27.38
C THR A 204 13.22 -3.41 -28.34
N ASP A 205 13.63 -3.59 -29.59
CA ASP A 205 13.55 -2.55 -30.62
C ASP A 205 12.09 -2.19 -30.96
N GLU A 206 11.19 -3.18 -30.96
CA GLU A 206 9.75 -2.95 -31.07
C GLU A 206 9.23 -2.05 -29.95
N LEU A 207 9.64 -2.27 -28.69
CA LEU A 207 9.26 -1.43 -27.55
C LEU A 207 9.73 0.02 -27.69
N PHE A 208 10.90 0.26 -28.30
CA PHE A 208 11.38 1.62 -28.60
C PHE A 208 10.63 2.27 -29.75
N ASN A 209 10.26 1.49 -30.78
CA ASN A 209 9.59 1.99 -31.98
C ASN A 209 8.10 2.25 -31.75
N GLN A 210 7.48 1.54 -30.80
CA GLN A 210 6.10 1.84 -30.40
C GLN A 210 6.04 3.23 -29.75
N PRO A 211 5.18 4.14 -30.24
CA PRO A 211 5.03 5.43 -29.61
C PRO A 211 4.60 5.23 -28.15
N LEU A 212 5.40 5.76 -27.22
CA LEU A 212 4.90 5.99 -25.87
C LEU A 212 3.73 6.96 -26.01
N GLU A 213 2.59 6.65 -25.38
CA GLU A 213 1.45 7.57 -25.40
C GLU A 213 1.93 8.93 -24.89
N LYS A 214 1.98 9.92 -25.78
CA LYS A 214 2.49 11.27 -25.49
C LYS A 214 1.55 12.05 -24.57
N ARG A 215 0.30 11.60 -24.45
CA ARG A 215 -0.68 12.23 -23.58
C ARG A 215 -0.58 11.62 -22.18
N GLY A 216 -0.74 12.48 -21.19
CA GLY A 216 -0.99 12.06 -19.83
C GLY A 216 -2.42 11.55 -19.71
N GLU A 217 -2.69 10.86 -18.63
CA GLU A 217 -4.03 10.43 -18.28
C GLU A 217 -4.42 11.05 -16.93
N VAL A 218 -5.72 11.14 -16.69
CA VAL A 218 -6.25 11.52 -15.39
C VAL A 218 -7.06 10.38 -14.79
N VAL A 219 -6.72 9.99 -13.58
CA VAL A 219 -7.46 8.98 -12.83
C VAL A 219 -8.11 9.62 -11.62
N LEU A 220 -9.44 9.62 -11.57
CA LEU A 220 -10.17 10.01 -10.36
C LEU A 220 -10.19 8.82 -9.41
N VAL A 221 -9.70 9.00 -8.19
CA VAL A 221 -9.62 7.93 -7.20
C VAL A 221 -10.37 8.35 -5.94
N GLY A 222 -11.32 7.53 -5.52
CA GLY A 222 -11.96 7.65 -4.21
C GLY A 222 -11.03 7.18 -3.11
N ALA A 223 -10.68 8.09 -2.20
CA ALA A 223 -9.77 7.84 -1.09
C ALA A 223 -10.43 7.08 0.08
N GLY A 224 -11.76 6.95 0.07
CA GLY A 224 -12.49 6.50 1.25
C GLY A 224 -12.74 7.65 2.24
N PRO A 225 -13.46 7.39 3.34
CA PRO A 225 -13.88 8.40 4.31
C PRO A 225 -12.77 8.87 5.27
N GLY A 226 -11.66 8.13 5.37
CA GLY A 226 -10.53 8.51 6.21
C GLY A 226 -9.52 7.39 6.41
N ASP A 227 -10.00 6.21 6.81
CA ASP A 227 -9.14 5.03 7.05
C ASP A 227 -8.43 4.58 5.77
N ALA A 228 -7.11 4.51 5.82
CA ALA A 228 -6.29 4.06 4.69
C ALA A 228 -6.57 2.59 4.29
N GLY A 229 -7.05 1.75 5.22
CA GLY A 229 -7.49 0.38 4.95
C GLY A 229 -8.76 0.29 4.10
N LEU A 230 -9.52 1.38 3.96
CA LEU A 230 -10.69 1.46 3.09
C LEU A 230 -10.36 1.94 1.66
N LEU A 231 -9.10 2.24 1.37
CA LEU A 231 -8.66 2.50 0.01
C LEU A 231 -8.74 1.20 -0.81
N THR A 232 -9.33 1.28 -2.01
CA THR A 232 -9.40 0.10 -2.87
C THR A 232 -8.01 -0.32 -3.37
N LEU A 233 -7.82 -1.61 -3.65
CA LEU A 233 -6.56 -2.11 -4.20
C LEU A 233 -6.18 -1.39 -5.51
N LYS A 234 -7.17 -1.14 -6.38
CA LYS A 234 -6.96 -0.36 -7.60
C LYS A 234 -6.56 1.07 -7.27
N GLY A 235 -7.21 1.72 -6.29
CA GLY A 235 -6.85 3.07 -5.85
C GLY A 235 -5.41 3.17 -5.36
N LEU A 236 -4.96 2.21 -4.55
CA LEU A 236 -3.58 2.09 -4.08
C LEU A 236 -2.59 1.96 -5.24
N GLN A 237 -2.87 1.10 -6.22
CA GLN A 237 -2.03 0.94 -7.41
C GLN A 237 -1.92 2.25 -8.20
N GLN A 238 -3.02 2.99 -8.36
CA GLN A 238 -3.02 4.26 -9.09
C GLN A 238 -2.18 5.33 -8.38
N ILE A 239 -2.32 5.51 -7.06
CA ILE A 239 -1.52 6.51 -6.31
C ILE A 239 -0.02 6.17 -6.24
N GLN A 240 0.35 4.88 -6.33
CA GLN A 240 1.75 4.44 -6.40
C GLN A 240 2.38 4.67 -7.77
N GLN A 241 1.58 4.71 -8.83
CA GLN A 241 2.06 4.94 -10.19
C GLN A 241 1.97 6.42 -10.62
N ALA A 242 1.23 7.25 -9.87
CA ALA A 242 1.00 8.66 -10.18
C ALA A 242 2.29 9.48 -10.30
N ASP A 243 2.38 10.32 -11.32
CA ASP A 243 3.39 11.38 -11.39
C ASP A 243 3.05 12.54 -10.46
N ILE A 244 1.76 12.84 -10.39
CA ILE A 244 1.23 13.95 -9.63
C ILE A 244 -0.09 13.53 -8.98
N VAL A 245 -0.21 13.85 -7.69
CA VAL A 245 -1.42 13.61 -6.90
C VAL A 245 -2.06 14.96 -6.56
N VAL A 246 -3.23 15.21 -7.12
CA VAL A 246 -4.05 16.37 -6.83
C VAL A 246 -5.11 15.98 -5.80
N TYR A 247 -5.05 16.55 -4.60
CA TYR A 247 -5.88 16.12 -3.48
C TYR A 247 -6.51 17.30 -2.74
N ASP A 248 -7.61 17.04 -2.04
CA ASP A 248 -8.30 18.04 -1.22
C ASP A 248 -8.26 17.67 0.27
N ARG A 249 -8.86 18.54 1.11
CA ARG A 249 -8.82 18.45 2.57
C ARG A 249 -9.44 17.15 3.12
N LEU A 250 -10.33 16.49 2.39
CA LEU A 250 -11.04 15.31 2.89
C LEU A 250 -10.25 14.01 2.70
N VAL A 251 -9.10 14.07 2.02
CA VAL A 251 -8.17 12.95 1.93
C VAL A 251 -7.31 12.92 3.18
N SER A 252 -7.22 11.78 3.86
CA SER A 252 -6.43 11.63 5.08
C SER A 252 -4.93 11.60 4.82
N ASP A 253 -4.14 12.02 5.81
CA ASP A 253 -2.69 11.96 5.75
C ASP A 253 -2.18 10.52 5.60
N GLU A 254 -2.86 9.54 6.20
CA GLU A 254 -2.52 8.12 6.09
C GLU A 254 -2.61 7.63 4.64
N VAL A 255 -3.66 8.01 3.90
CA VAL A 255 -3.78 7.68 2.47
C VAL A 255 -2.70 8.40 1.64
N LEU A 256 -2.37 9.66 1.96
CA LEU A 256 -1.33 10.42 1.25
C LEU A 256 0.07 9.82 1.46
N GLN A 257 0.33 9.14 2.57
CA GLN A 257 1.59 8.45 2.82
C GLN A 257 1.77 7.20 1.94
N LEU A 258 0.67 6.61 1.44
CA LEU A 258 0.69 5.47 0.52
C LEU A 258 1.06 5.88 -0.92
N ALA A 259 0.93 7.17 -1.25
CA ALA A 259 1.33 7.69 -2.56
C ALA A 259 2.84 7.55 -2.77
N ARG A 260 3.25 7.44 -4.03
CA ARG A 260 4.67 7.37 -4.40
C ARG A 260 5.48 8.51 -3.76
N ARG A 261 6.65 8.19 -3.19
CA ARG A 261 7.52 9.16 -2.48
C ARG A 261 7.90 10.36 -3.35
N ASP A 262 8.18 10.11 -4.63
CA ASP A 262 8.62 11.13 -5.59
C ASP A 262 7.45 11.69 -6.45
N ALA A 263 6.20 11.42 -6.08
CA ALA A 263 5.06 12.07 -6.75
C ALA A 263 4.91 13.51 -6.27
N GLU A 264 4.74 14.42 -7.22
CA GLU A 264 4.39 15.82 -6.92
C GLU A 264 3.00 15.85 -6.28
N ARG A 265 2.80 16.65 -5.22
CA ARG A 265 1.52 16.72 -4.50
C ARG A 265 0.95 18.13 -4.61
N ILE A 266 -0.22 18.26 -5.22
CA ILE A 266 -0.93 19.54 -5.33
C ILE A 266 -2.16 19.50 -4.41
N PHE A 267 -2.15 20.34 -3.39
CA PHE A 267 -3.32 20.56 -2.53
C PHE A 267 -4.28 21.57 -3.16
N VAL A 268 -5.56 21.20 -3.31
CA VAL A 268 -6.61 22.06 -3.88
C VAL A 268 -7.76 22.36 -2.90
N GLY A 269 -7.62 21.98 -1.63
CA GLY A 269 -8.62 22.20 -0.59
C GLY A 269 -8.62 23.63 -0.01
N LYS A 270 -9.62 23.93 0.84
CA LYS A 270 -9.68 25.17 1.63
C LYS A 270 -8.67 25.09 2.78
N ARG A 271 -7.72 26.02 2.85
CA ARG A 271 -6.93 26.32 4.08
C ARG A 271 -7.58 27.52 4.77
N ALA A 272 -7.73 27.46 6.09
CA ALA A 272 -8.13 28.63 6.88
C ALA A 272 -7.14 29.78 6.59
N GLY A 273 -7.64 30.90 6.04
CA GLY A 273 -6.83 32.07 5.66
C GLY A 273 -6.43 32.19 4.18
N HIS A 274 -6.70 31.20 3.31
CA HIS A 274 -6.44 31.31 1.86
C HIS A 274 -7.71 31.14 1.01
N HIS A 275 -7.85 32.01 0.01
CA HIS A 275 -8.98 32.04 -0.93
C HIS A 275 -9.25 30.67 -1.56
N CYS A 276 -10.53 30.30 -1.65
CA CYS A 276 -11.00 29.06 -2.26
C CYS A 276 -10.44 28.90 -3.68
N VAL A 277 -9.77 27.78 -3.99
CA VAL A 277 -9.44 27.46 -5.39
C VAL A 277 -10.76 27.21 -6.11
N PRO A 278 -11.13 28.00 -7.13
CA PRO A 278 -12.35 27.77 -7.88
C PRO A 278 -12.30 26.41 -8.59
N GLN A 279 -13.44 25.76 -8.75
CA GLN A 279 -13.51 24.43 -9.39
C GLN A 279 -12.86 24.43 -10.78
N GLU A 280 -13.11 25.48 -11.58
CA GLU A 280 -12.51 25.65 -12.91
C GLU A 280 -10.98 25.61 -12.87
N LYS A 281 -10.37 26.18 -11.82
CA LYS A 281 -8.91 26.16 -11.66
C LYS A 281 -8.40 24.75 -11.32
N ILE A 282 -9.17 23.96 -10.56
CA ILE A 282 -8.85 22.53 -10.33
C ILE A 282 -8.90 21.77 -11.66
N ASN A 283 -9.96 21.96 -12.44
CA ASN A 283 -10.12 21.31 -13.75
C ASN A 283 -8.98 21.68 -14.70
N GLN A 284 -8.57 22.96 -14.72
CA GLN A 284 -7.42 23.43 -15.49
C GLN A 284 -6.09 22.80 -15.02
N ILE A 285 -5.87 22.65 -13.72
CA ILE A 285 -4.67 21.97 -13.20
C ILE A 285 -4.62 20.53 -13.72
N LEU A 286 -5.72 19.77 -13.63
CA LEU A 286 -5.78 18.39 -14.12
C LEU A 286 -5.47 18.33 -15.63
N LEU A 287 -6.12 19.19 -16.40
CA LEU A 287 -5.95 19.28 -17.84
C LEU A 287 -4.50 19.63 -18.23
N GLN A 288 -3.93 20.69 -17.65
CA GLN A 288 -2.58 21.15 -17.97
C GLN A 288 -1.52 20.09 -17.64
N GLN A 289 -1.65 19.41 -16.50
CA GLN A 289 -0.68 18.39 -16.10
C GLN A 289 -0.78 17.15 -17.00
N ALA A 290 -1.99 16.74 -17.39
CA ALA A 290 -2.19 15.65 -18.34
C ALA A 290 -1.69 16.02 -19.75
N GLN A 291 -1.91 17.26 -20.21
CA GLN A 291 -1.37 17.74 -21.49
C GLN A 291 0.17 17.77 -21.53
N ARG A 292 0.82 17.93 -20.37
CA ARG A 292 2.28 17.78 -20.21
C ARG A 292 2.76 16.33 -20.21
N GLY A 293 1.88 15.37 -20.49
CA GLY A 293 2.24 13.97 -20.53
C GLY A 293 2.28 13.29 -19.16
N LYS A 294 1.89 13.94 -18.05
CA LYS A 294 1.97 13.35 -16.70
C LYS A 294 0.81 12.39 -16.43
N ARG A 295 1.06 11.36 -15.63
CA ARG A 295 -0.01 10.54 -15.03
C ARG A 295 -0.58 11.24 -13.80
N VAL A 296 -1.77 11.80 -13.93
CA VAL A 296 -2.42 12.62 -12.90
C VAL A 296 -3.40 11.77 -12.12
N VAL A 297 -3.27 11.72 -10.80
CA VAL A 297 -4.32 11.16 -9.93
C VAL A 297 -5.03 12.29 -9.20
N ARG A 298 -6.35 12.42 -9.44
CA ARG A 298 -7.23 13.29 -8.65
C ARG A 298 -7.81 12.47 -7.51
N LEU A 299 -7.20 12.59 -6.34
CA LEU A 299 -7.59 11.89 -5.13
C LEU A 299 -8.67 12.68 -4.39
N LYS A 300 -9.82 12.05 -4.16
CA LYS A 300 -11.03 12.71 -3.61
C LYS A 300 -11.50 11.96 -2.37
N GLY A 301 -11.85 12.68 -1.30
CA GLY A 301 -12.42 12.07 -0.11
C GLY A 301 -13.73 11.34 -0.41
N GLY A 302 -13.92 10.15 0.16
CA GLY A 302 -15.08 9.29 -0.10
C GLY A 302 -15.04 8.69 -1.51
N ASP A 303 -16.14 8.91 -2.25
CA ASP A 303 -16.31 8.44 -3.62
C ASP A 303 -16.29 9.62 -4.63
N PRO A 304 -15.67 9.49 -5.82
CA PRO A 304 -15.56 10.59 -6.78
C PRO A 304 -16.90 11.16 -7.28
N PHE A 305 -17.95 10.34 -7.36
CA PHE A 305 -19.24 10.70 -7.96
C PHE A 305 -20.36 10.92 -6.94
N ILE A 306 -20.17 10.57 -5.68
CA ILE A 306 -21.13 10.89 -4.61
C ILE A 306 -20.77 12.23 -3.98
N PHE A 307 -21.45 13.30 -4.42
CA PHE A 307 -21.24 14.70 -3.98
C PHE A 307 -19.80 15.22 -4.09
N GLY A 308 -18.93 14.52 -4.83
CA GLY A 308 -17.53 14.89 -5.01
C GLY A 308 -17.26 15.84 -6.17
N ARG A 309 -18.26 16.15 -7.02
CA ARG A 309 -18.11 16.92 -8.28
C ARG A 309 -17.16 16.29 -9.29
N GLY A 310 -16.94 14.96 -9.23
CA GLY A 310 -16.07 14.27 -10.18
C GLY A 310 -16.54 14.35 -11.64
N GLY A 311 -17.85 14.45 -11.88
CA GLY A 311 -18.41 14.62 -13.23
C GLY A 311 -17.92 15.90 -13.91
N GLU A 312 -18.02 17.04 -13.22
CA GLU A 312 -17.56 18.35 -13.73
C GLU A 312 -16.06 18.35 -14.08
N GLU A 313 -15.25 17.67 -13.26
CA GLU A 313 -13.81 17.51 -13.49
C GLU A 313 -13.54 16.72 -14.79
N LEU A 314 -14.30 15.64 -15.03
CA LEU A 314 -14.12 14.77 -16.20
C LEU A 314 -14.69 15.36 -17.49
N GLU A 315 -15.80 16.09 -17.45
CA GLU A 315 -16.36 16.77 -18.63
C GLU A 315 -15.35 17.71 -19.29
N THR A 316 -14.58 18.43 -18.47
CA THR A 316 -13.51 19.32 -18.95
C THR A 316 -12.40 18.53 -19.69
N LEU A 317 -12.08 17.33 -19.21
CA LEU A 317 -11.06 16.45 -19.81
C LEU A 317 -11.55 15.78 -21.08
N ALA A 318 -12.82 15.35 -21.09
CA ALA A 318 -13.49 14.78 -22.25
C ALA A 318 -13.50 15.77 -23.42
N GLY A 319 -13.86 17.04 -23.15
CA GLY A 319 -13.84 18.11 -24.16
C GLY A 319 -12.44 18.40 -24.74
N SER A 320 -11.38 17.99 -24.05
CA SER A 320 -9.99 18.16 -24.48
C SER A 320 -9.32 16.87 -24.97
N ASN A 321 -10.08 15.78 -25.12
CA ASN A 321 -9.61 14.46 -25.56
C ASN A 321 -8.40 13.93 -24.75
N ILE A 322 -8.47 14.09 -23.42
CA ILE A 322 -7.53 13.51 -22.47
C ILE A 322 -8.08 12.17 -21.96
N PRO A 323 -7.31 11.06 -22.03
CA PRO A 323 -7.72 9.79 -21.44
C PRO A 323 -7.99 9.93 -19.94
N PHE A 324 -9.10 9.38 -19.49
CA PHE A 324 -9.41 9.34 -18.06
C PHE A 324 -10.06 8.03 -17.63
N SER A 325 -9.93 7.73 -16.35
CA SER A 325 -10.66 6.64 -15.72
C SER A 325 -11.07 7.00 -14.29
N VAL A 326 -12.00 6.22 -13.74
CA VAL A 326 -12.52 6.41 -12.39
C VAL A 326 -12.33 5.14 -11.59
N VAL A 327 -11.78 5.28 -10.40
CA VAL A 327 -11.72 4.24 -9.39
C VAL A 327 -12.67 4.66 -8.26
N PRO A 328 -13.79 3.92 -8.06
CA PRO A 328 -14.73 4.25 -7.01
C PRO A 328 -14.08 4.09 -5.63
N GLY A 329 -14.63 4.78 -4.64
CA GLY A 329 -14.20 4.72 -3.26
C GLY A 329 -15.33 4.31 -2.33
N ILE A 330 -14.98 3.94 -1.10
CA ILE A 330 -15.97 3.79 -0.05
C ILE A 330 -16.52 5.18 0.28
N THR A 331 -17.79 5.42 0.00
CA THR A 331 -18.43 6.71 0.32
C THR A 331 -18.60 6.88 1.83
N ALA A 332 -18.72 8.14 2.29
CA ALA A 332 -18.83 8.45 3.70
C ALA A 332 -20.03 7.76 4.37
N ALA A 333 -21.17 7.63 3.68
CA ALA A 333 -22.33 6.94 4.23
C ALA A 333 -22.03 5.47 4.56
N SER A 334 -21.40 4.73 3.64
CA SER A 334 -21.06 3.32 3.86
C SER A 334 -20.05 3.16 4.99
N GLY A 335 -19.00 3.99 5.01
CA GLY A 335 -17.99 3.96 6.08
C GLY A 335 -18.58 4.32 7.45
N CYS A 336 -19.28 5.45 7.55
CA CYS A 336 -19.91 5.87 8.80
C CYS A 336 -20.93 4.85 9.28
N SER A 337 -21.73 4.26 8.38
CA SER A 337 -22.69 3.21 8.72
C SER A 337 -22.03 2.00 9.38
N ALA A 338 -21.02 1.42 8.71
CA ALA A 338 -20.32 0.24 9.20
C ALA A 338 -19.59 0.51 10.52
N TYR A 339 -18.88 1.64 10.63
CA TYR A 339 -18.05 1.98 11.80
C TYR A 339 -18.84 2.61 12.95
N SER A 340 -20.11 2.98 12.74
CA SER A 340 -20.99 3.45 13.81
C SER A 340 -21.95 2.36 14.31
N GLY A 341 -21.97 1.17 13.72
CA GLY A 341 -22.96 0.14 14.03
C GLY A 341 -24.38 0.54 13.63
N ILE A 342 -24.55 1.47 12.67
CA ILE A 342 -25.84 1.92 12.17
C ILE A 342 -25.99 1.43 10.73
N PRO A 343 -26.56 0.24 10.47
CA PRO A 343 -26.74 -0.24 9.10
C PRO A 343 -27.71 0.68 8.34
N LEU A 344 -27.41 1.01 7.08
CA LEU A 344 -28.27 1.91 6.30
C LEU A 344 -29.63 1.27 5.96
N THR A 345 -29.70 -0.06 5.94
CA THR A 345 -30.93 -0.81 5.73
C THR A 345 -31.09 -1.87 6.81
N HIS A 346 -32.34 -2.16 7.16
CA HIS A 346 -32.72 -3.30 7.98
C HIS A 346 -34.14 -3.70 7.60
N ARG A 347 -34.42 -5.01 7.54
CA ARG A 347 -35.67 -5.55 6.97
C ARG A 347 -36.92 -4.91 7.55
N ASP A 348 -36.92 -4.65 8.86
CA ASP A 348 -38.07 -4.11 9.58
C ASP A 348 -38.11 -2.57 9.66
N TYR A 349 -37.06 -1.87 9.21
CA TYR A 349 -36.90 -0.42 9.46
C TYR A 349 -36.78 0.44 8.21
N ALA A 350 -36.09 -0.02 7.17
CA ALA A 350 -35.87 0.78 5.97
C ALA A 350 -35.71 -0.08 4.72
N HIS A 351 -36.57 0.17 3.74
CA HIS A 351 -36.50 -0.45 2.40
C HIS A 351 -35.76 0.44 1.38
N SER A 352 -35.51 1.70 1.74
CA SER A 352 -34.76 2.64 0.90
C SER A 352 -33.74 3.43 1.71
N VAL A 353 -32.66 3.82 1.03
CA VAL A 353 -31.61 4.69 1.56
C VAL A 353 -31.53 5.90 0.65
N ARG A 354 -31.45 7.09 1.25
CA ARG A 354 -31.35 8.33 0.48
C ARG A 354 -30.15 9.14 0.90
N PHE A 355 -29.30 9.46 -0.06
CA PHE A 355 -28.18 10.36 0.11
C PHE A 355 -28.60 11.76 -0.33
N VAL A 356 -28.47 12.73 0.57
CA VAL A 356 -28.94 14.12 0.36
C VAL A 356 -27.79 15.08 0.68
N THR A 357 -27.68 16.17 -0.07
CA THR A 357 -26.76 17.27 0.28
C THR A 357 -27.51 18.37 1.03
N GLY A 358 -26.98 18.82 2.17
CA GLY A 358 -27.50 19.96 2.92
C GLY A 358 -27.03 21.32 2.38
N HIS A 359 -25.92 21.35 1.61
CA HIS A 359 -25.40 22.56 0.99
C HIS A 359 -25.78 22.65 -0.49
N ARG A 360 -26.20 23.84 -0.95
CA ARG A 360 -26.81 24.05 -2.28
C ARG A 360 -26.27 25.28 -3.02
N LYS A 361 -26.32 25.21 -4.35
CA LYS A 361 -26.33 26.36 -5.26
C LYS A 361 -27.75 26.97 -5.22
N GLN A 362 -27.86 28.29 -5.17
CA GLN A 362 -28.95 29.11 -4.59
C GLN A 362 -30.41 28.96 -5.10
N GLU A 363 -30.81 27.96 -5.91
CA GLU A 363 -32.11 28.03 -6.64
C GLU A 363 -33.06 26.83 -6.59
N SER A 364 -32.79 25.72 -5.89
CA SER A 364 -33.75 24.61 -5.75
C SER A 364 -34.13 24.34 -4.30
N SER A 365 -35.41 24.11 -3.97
CA SER A 365 -35.92 23.67 -2.66
C SER A 365 -35.83 22.13 -2.54
N LEU A 366 -35.69 21.58 -1.32
CA LEU A 366 -35.67 20.12 -1.12
C LEU A 366 -37.13 19.70 -1.14
N ASP A 367 -37.41 18.54 -1.71
CA ASP A 367 -38.72 17.93 -1.57
C ASP A 367 -38.84 17.35 -0.16
N TRP A 368 -39.14 18.22 0.80
CA TRP A 368 -39.22 17.89 2.22
C TRP A 368 -40.35 16.91 2.51
N ALA A 369 -41.47 16.99 1.79
CA ALA A 369 -42.54 16.03 1.87
C ALA A 369 -42.05 14.61 1.52
N ASN A 370 -41.26 14.50 0.45
CA ASN A 370 -40.70 13.22 0.03
C ASN A 370 -39.58 12.71 0.96
N LEU A 371 -38.84 13.61 1.61
CA LEU A 371 -37.85 13.25 2.62
C LEU A 371 -38.48 12.82 3.95
N ALA A 372 -39.64 13.36 4.31
CA ALA A 372 -40.35 13.02 5.55
C ALA A 372 -41.08 11.67 5.50
N ALA A 373 -41.10 11.00 4.34
CA ALA A 373 -41.74 9.71 4.15
C ALA A 373 -41.18 8.63 5.10
N GLU A 374 -42.06 7.75 5.59
CA GLU A 374 -41.68 6.67 6.49
C GLU A 374 -40.87 5.56 5.78
N GLN A 375 -40.25 4.68 6.58
CA GLN A 375 -39.51 3.48 6.12
C GLN A 375 -38.30 3.77 5.21
N GLN A 376 -37.64 4.92 5.41
CA GLN A 376 -36.40 5.30 4.73
C GLN A 376 -35.30 5.62 5.73
N THR A 377 -34.05 5.43 5.32
CA THR A 377 -32.88 5.97 6.01
C THR A 377 -32.35 7.16 5.24
N LEU A 378 -32.39 8.35 5.85
CA LEU A 378 -31.83 9.56 5.25
C LEU A 378 -30.39 9.74 5.71
N VAL A 379 -29.49 10.06 4.78
CA VAL A 379 -28.10 10.40 5.09
C VAL A 379 -27.77 11.75 4.46
N PHE A 380 -27.61 12.76 5.29
CA PHE A 380 -27.28 14.11 4.86
C PHE A 380 -25.77 14.37 4.88
N TYR A 381 -25.24 14.67 3.70
CA TYR A 381 -23.89 15.16 3.46
C TYR A 381 -23.87 16.67 3.58
N MET A 382 -22.80 17.23 4.16
CA MET A 382 -22.61 18.67 4.27
C MET A 382 -23.80 19.40 4.93
N GLY A 383 -24.55 18.73 5.81
CA GLY A 383 -25.78 19.25 6.41
C GLY A 383 -25.61 19.87 7.79
N LEU A 384 -24.41 19.85 8.37
CA LEU A 384 -24.19 20.26 9.76
C LEU A 384 -24.61 21.71 10.02
N ALA A 385 -24.27 22.64 9.11
CA ALA A 385 -24.67 24.04 9.22
C ALA A 385 -26.18 24.27 9.00
N GLN A 386 -26.89 23.32 8.40
CA GLN A 386 -28.32 23.36 8.14
C GLN A 386 -29.11 22.45 9.09
N ALA A 387 -28.49 21.91 10.15
CA ALA A 387 -29.13 20.93 11.03
C ALA A 387 -30.45 21.42 11.64
N GLY A 388 -30.51 22.69 12.08
CA GLY A 388 -31.75 23.30 12.59
C GLY A 388 -32.84 23.44 11.53
N GLU A 389 -32.48 23.74 10.29
CA GLU A 389 -33.45 23.78 9.18
C GLU A 389 -33.96 22.38 8.82
N ILE A 390 -33.06 21.39 8.73
CA ILE A 390 -33.40 19.99 8.47
C ILE A 390 -34.37 19.48 9.55
N GLN A 391 -34.10 19.77 10.82
CA GLN A 391 -34.97 19.43 11.94
C GLN A 391 -36.38 20.00 11.75
N ARG A 392 -36.49 21.32 11.57
CA ARG A 392 -37.79 22.01 11.45
C ARG A 392 -38.58 21.50 10.25
N GLN A 393 -37.92 21.34 9.10
CA GLN A 393 -38.59 20.95 7.86
C GLN A 393 -39.08 19.50 7.90
N LEU A 394 -38.27 18.56 8.40
CA LEU A 394 -38.72 17.17 8.52
C LEU A 394 -39.91 17.03 9.49
N GLN A 395 -39.89 17.75 10.61
CA GLN A 395 -41.00 17.76 11.58
C GLN A 395 -42.25 18.41 10.99
N ALA A 396 -42.11 19.55 10.30
CA ALA A 396 -43.23 20.24 9.66
C ALA A 396 -43.94 19.39 8.58
N HIS A 397 -43.21 18.45 7.97
CA HIS A 397 -43.73 17.55 6.94
C HIS A 397 -44.12 16.16 7.49
N GLY A 398 -44.27 16.03 8.81
CA GLY A 398 -44.89 14.86 9.44
C GLY A 398 -43.93 13.79 9.97
N MET A 399 -42.60 14.01 9.92
CA MET A 399 -41.67 13.08 10.56
C MET A 399 -41.74 13.21 12.08
N ALA A 400 -41.90 12.08 12.79
CA ALA A 400 -42.02 12.04 14.24
C ALA A 400 -40.83 12.70 14.94
N ALA A 401 -41.10 13.55 15.95
CA ALA A 401 -40.07 14.24 16.73
C ALA A 401 -39.12 13.28 17.48
N SER A 402 -39.62 12.09 17.82
CA SER A 402 -38.86 11.00 18.44
C SER A 402 -38.10 10.11 17.45
N MET A 403 -38.08 10.46 16.15
CA MET A 403 -37.34 9.68 15.14
C MET A 403 -35.85 9.65 15.52
N PRO A 404 -35.22 8.47 15.62
CA PRO A 404 -33.81 8.37 15.95
C PRO A 404 -32.90 9.06 14.93
N VAL A 405 -31.92 9.82 15.43
CA VAL A 405 -30.89 10.50 14.63
C VAL A 405 -29.50 10.23 15.18
N ALA A 406 -28.51 10.20 14.29
CA ALA A 406 -27.11 10.12 14.64
C ALA A 406 -26.28 11.10 13.81
N LEU A 407 -25.26 11.68 14.43
CA LEU A 407 -24.23 12.45 13.77
C LEU A 407 -22.90 11.70 13.90
N VAL A 408 -22.26 11.40 12.78
CA VAL A 408 -20.97 10.71 12.74
C VAL A 408 -19.92 11.69 12.21
N GLU A 409 -19.03 12.13 13.10
CA GLU A 409 -17.89 13.00 12.83
C GLU A 409 -16.64 12.16 12.58
N ASN A 410 -15.84 12.55 11.57
CA ASN A 410 -14.59 11.88 11.18
C ASN A 410 -14.75 10.35 11.08
N GLY A 411 -15.79 9.90 10.39
CA GLY A 411 -16.12 8.48 10.25
C GLY A 411 -14.95 7.62 9.80
N THR A 412 -14.85 6.43 10.38
CA THR A 412 -13.77 5.42 10.20
C THR A 412 -12.39 5.82 10.69
N SER A 413 -12.17 7.09 11.08
CA SER A 413 -10.88 7.50 11.63
C SER A 413 -10.71 7.08 13.10
N THR A 414 -9.47 7.09 13.59
CA THR A 414 -9.17 6.90 15.02
C THR A 414 -9.72 8.01 15.93
N ARG A 415 -10.24 9.10 15.34
CA ARG A 415 -10.88 10.23 16.03
C ARG A 415 -12.39 10.27 15.76
N GLN A 416 -12.98 9.15 15.32
CA GLN A 416 -14.41 9.09 15.05
C GLN A 416 -15.20 9.43 16.32
N ARG A 417 -16.18 10.32 16.17
CA ARG A 417 -17.15 10.63 17.24
C ARG A 417 -18.55 10.41 16.71
N VAL A 418 -19.39 9.79 17.52
CA VAL A 418 -20.80 9.56 17.19
C VAL A 418 -21.67 10.09 18.31
N VAL A 419 -22.63 10.94 17.94
CA VAL A 419 -23.62 11.51 18.85
C VAL A 419 -25.00 11.06 18.36
N CYS A 420 -25.81 10.51 19.25
CA CYS A 420 -27.15 10.00 18.93
C CYS A 420 -28.21 10.72 19.78
N GLY A 421 -29.43 10.73 19.28
CA GLY A 421 -30.59 11.24 20.01
C GLY A 421 -31.83 11.18 19.12
N GLU A 422 -32.74 12.13 19.33
CA GLU A 422 -33.99 12.22 18.58
C GLU A 422 -33.97 13.41 17.61
N LEU A 423 -34.86 13.38 16.60
CA LEU A 423 -35.00 14.45 15.62
C LEU A 423 -35.24 15.82 16.27
N SER A 424 -36.00 15.86 17.37
CA SER A 424 -36.22 17.07 18.18
C SER A 424 -34.95 17.71 18.75
N GLN A 425 -33.87 16.95 18.85
CA GLN A 425 -32.59 17.36 19.43
C GLN A 425 -31.53 17.64 18.37
N LEU A 426 -31.80 17.41 17.08
CA LEU A 426 -30.80 17.44 16.01
C LEU A 426 -29.97 18.73 15.98
N GLU A 427 -30.60 19.90 16.13
CA GLU A 427 -29.90 21.20 16.18
C GLU A 427 -28.92 21.27 17.35
N SER A 428 -29.34 20.82 18.54
CA SER A 428 -28.48 20.81 19.73
C SER A 428 -27.32 19.82 19.59
N LEU A 429 -27.57 18.63 19.03
CA LEU A 429 -26.54 17.60 18.82
C LEU A 429 -25.51 18.04 17.78
N ALA A 430 -25.94 18.82 16.77
CA ALA A 430 -25.05 19.38 15.75
C ALA A 430 -23.99 20.32 16.33
N THR A 431 -24.29 21.04 17.43
CA THR A 431 -23.29 21.90 18.09
C THR A 431 -22.15 21.13 18.75
N GLN A 432 -22.32 19.82 18.96
CA GLN A 432 -21.34 18.97 19.65
C GLN A 432 -20.29 18.37 18.71
N VAL A 433 -20.49 18.44 17.40
CA VAL A 433 -19.61 17.82 16.40
C VAL A 433 -19.09 18.88 15.43
N THR A 434 -17.97 18.59 14.77
CA THR A 434 -17.41 19.45 13.73
C THR A 434 -17.36 18.76 12.37
N SER A 435 -17.08 19.52 11.30
CA SER A 435 -16.96 18.98 9.95
C SER A 435 -15.58 18.36 9.69
N PRO A 436 -15.47 17.23 8.98
CA PRO A 436 -16.55 16.54 8.26
C PRO A 436 -17.42 15.64 9.15
N SER A 437 -18.73 15.77 9.01
CA SER A 437 -19.72 14.91 9.66
C SER A 437 -20.88 14.55 8.74
N LEU A 438 -21.51 13.40 9.02
CA LEU A 438 -22.75 12.94 8.40
C LEU A 438 -23.89 12.94 9.41
N ILE A 439 -25.08 13.32 8.97
CA ILE A 439 -26.31 13.17 9.75
C ILE A 439 -27.08 11.98 9.17
N ILE A 440 -27.43 11.01 10.01
CA ILE A 440 -28.23 9.84 9.66
C ILE A 440 -29.56 9.95 10.42
N VAL A 441 -30.68 9.88 9.71
CA VAL A 441 -32.04 9.94 10.28
C VAL A 441 -32.78 8.68 9.89
N GLY A 442 -33.31 7.95 10.86
CA GLY A 442 -34.11 6.75 10.64
C GLY A 442 -34.05 5.76 11.78
N ARG A 443 -35.03 4.86 11.84
CA ARG A 443 -35.17 3.85 12.91
C ARG A 443 -33.94 2.93 13.07
N VAL A 444 -33.16 2.75 12.00
CA VAL A 444 -31.92 1.95 12.01
C VAL A 444 -30.86 2.48 12.99
N VAL A 445 -30.93 3.75 13.41
CA VAL A 445 -30.00 4.32 14.40
C VAL A 445 -30.12 3.60 15.75
N ALA A 446 -31.30 3.10 16.12
CA ALA A 446 -31.51 2.35 17.36
C ALA A 446 -30.71 1.03 17.41
N LEU A 447 -30.30 0.49 16.27
CA LEU A 447 -29.49 -0.74 16.22
C LEU A 447 -28.05 -0.54 16.72
N ARG A 448 -27.59 0.71 16.84
CA ARG A 448 -26.25 1.03 17.30
C ARG A 448 -25.94 0.43 18.67
N ASP A 449 -26.91 0.42 19.59
CA ASP A 449 -26.69 -0.07 20.96
C ASP A 449 -26.28 -1.55 20.98
N THR A 450 -26.72 -2.32 19.97
CA THR A 450 -26.39 -3.74 19.83
C THR A 450 -25.21 -3.99 18.89
N LEU A 451 -25.05 -3.18 17.84
CA LEU A 451 -24.11 -3.44 16.74
C LEU A 451 -22.81 -2.61 16.81
N ARG A 452 -22.66 -1.73 17.81
CA ARG A 452 -21.43 -0.95 17.97
C ARG A 452 -20.25 -1.85 18.29
N TRP A 453 -19.25 -1.83 17.40
CA TRP A 453 -17.99 -2.58 17.56
C TRP A 453 -16.74 -1.69 17.55
N PHE A 454 -16.86 -0.43 17.13
CA PHE A 454 -15.78 0.56 17.02
C PHE A 454 -15.94 1.71 18.03
#